data_AF-A0A1Y5EP13-F1
#
_entry.id   AF-A0A1Y5EP13-F1
#
_cell.length_a   1.000
_cell.length_b   1.000
_cell.length_c   1.000
_cell.angle_alpha   90.00
_cell.angle_beta   90.00
_cell.angle_gamma   90.00
#
_symmetry.space_group_name_H-M   'P 1'
#
loop_
_entity.id
_entity.type
_entity.pdbx_description
1 polymer ?
#
loop_
_entity_poly.entity_id
_entity_poly.type
_entity_poly.pdbx_seq_one_letter_code
_entity_poly.pdbx_strand_id
1 'polypeptide(L)'
;MFSSKVMVIYRIIALLILSMPTAINIYSNGDIVSSIIYVPLITLGFSAIAIFLDGKLESLLNRSLILTRFTVPIANMYLKITNDIGISKSVI
;
A
#
# COMPACT_ATOMS: atom_id res chain seq x y z
N MET A 1 2.62 10.84 4.76
CA MET A 1 2.80 11.30 3.37
C MET A 1 3.20 10.16 2.41
N PHE A 2 4.18 9.32 2.77
CA PHE A 2 4.64 8.21 1.90
C PHE A 2 3.55 7.19 1.57
N SER A 3 2.75 6.76 2.57
CA SER A 3 1.61 5.85 2.36
C SER A 3 0.59 6.38 1.33
N SER A 4 0.34 7.69 1.32
CA SER A 4 -0.58 8.31 0.35
C SER A 4 -0.02 8.29 -1.07
N LYS A 5 1.29 8.57 -1.25
CA LYS A 5 1.94 8.48 -2.57
C LYS A 5 1.95 7.05 -3.12
N VAL A 6 2.25 6.06 -2.27
CA VAL A 6 2.26 4.65 -2.67
C VAL A 6 0.87 4.18 -3.11
N MET A 7 -0.19 4.56 -2.39
CA MET A 7 -1.57 4.28 -2.80
C MET A 7 -1.94 4.91 -4.15
N VAL A 8 -1.54 6.16 -4.38
CA VAL A 8 -1.81 6.86 -5.66
C VAL A 8 -1.12 6.14 -6.83
N ILE A 9 0.16 5.79 -6.68
CA ILE A 9 0.91 5.06 -7.72
C ILE A 9 0.25 3.71 -8.00
N TYR A 10 -0.12 2.97 -6.95
CA TYR A 10 -0.83 1.71 -7.09
C TYR A 10 -2.13 1.85 -7.88
N ARG A 11 -2.97 2.85 -7.56
CA ARG A 11 -4.23 3.10 -8.26
C ARG A 11 -4.04 3.44 -9.74
N ILE A 12 -2.99 4.20 -10.07
CA ILE A 12 -2.65 4.50 -11.47
C ILE A 12 -2.27 3.21 -12.21
N ILE A 13 -1.44 2.36 -11.61
CA ILE A 13 -1.05 1.07 -12.21
C ILE A 13 -2.28 0.15 -12.38
N ALA A 14 -3.15 0.08 -11.36
CA ALA A 14 -4.37 -0.71 -11.43
C ALA A 14 -5.29 -0.25 -12.56
N LEU A 15 -5.44 1.07 -12.76
CA LEU A 15 -6.22 1.63 -13.88
C LEU A 15 -5.61 1.29 -15.24
N LEU A 16 -4.27 1.32 -15.36
CA LEU A 16 -3.59 0.91 -16.58
C LEU A 16 -3.79 -0.58 -16.89
N ILE A 17 -3.77 -1.44 -15.88
CA ILE A 17 -4.03 -2.87 -16.06
C ILE A 17 -5.49 -3.10 -16.46
N LEU A 18 -6.44 -2.41 -15.82
CA LEU A 18 -7.86 -2.51 -16.13
C LEU A 18 -8.22 -2.02 -17.54
N SER A 19 -7.43 -1.11 -18.12
CA SER A 19 -7.64 -0.65 -19.50
C SER A 19 -7.03 -1.56 -20.56
N MET A 20 -6.12 -2.48 -20.19
CA MET A 20 -5.47 -3.39 -21.14
C MET A 20 -6.45 -4.27 -21.95
N PRO A 21 -7.47 -4.92 -21.34
CA PRO A 21 -8.41 -5.75 -22.10
C PRO A 21 -9.12 -4.96 -23.20
N THR A 22 -9.51 -3.73 -22.88
CA THR A 22 -10.15 -2.81 -23.83
C THR A 22 -9.18 -2.37 -24.93
N ALA A 23 -7.95 -1.99 -24.57
CA ALA A 23 -6.93 -1.56 -25.54
C ALA A 23 -6.57 -2.69 -26.52
N ILE A 24 -6.42 -3.92 -26.02
CA ILE A 24 -6.14 -5.11 -26.83
C ILE A 24 -7.31 -5.39 -27.78
N ASN A 25 -8.55 -5.29 -27.31
CA ASN A 25 -9.72 -5.52 -28.13
C ASN A 25 -9.86 -4.49 -29.27
N ILE A 26 -9.54 -3.23 -29.01
CA ILE A 26 -9.53 -2.18 -30.04
C ILE A 26 -8.41 -2.45 -31.06
N TYR A 27 -7.19 -2.76 -30.60
CA TYR A 27 -6.05 -3.02 -31.48
C TYR A 27 -6.27 -4.23 -32.40
N SER A 28 -6.92 -5.27 -31.89
CA SER A 28 -7.18 -6.51 -32.63
C SER A 28 -8.43 -6.47 -33.52
N ASN A 29 -9.18 -5.34 -33.56
CA ASN A 29 -10.51 -5.27 -34.16
C ASN A 29 -11.41 -6.41 -33.66
N GLY A 30 -11.45 -6.60 -32.34
CA GLY A 30 -12.11 -7.74 -31.72
C GLY A 30 -13.59 -7.83 -32.08
N ASP A 31 -14.03 -9.05 -32.39
CA ASP A 31 -15.43 -9.33 -32.73
C ASP A 31 -16.40 -8.92 -31.62
N ILE A 32 -17.69 -8.84 -31.98
CA ILE A 32 -18.78 -8.49 -31.07
C ILE A 32 -18.77 -9.34 -29.79
N VAL A 33 -18.46 -10.64 -29.91
CA VAL A 33 -18.35 -11.57 -28.77
C VAL A 33 -17.21 -11.15 -27.83
N SER A 34 -16.06 -10.74 -28.37
CA SER A 34 -14.94 -10.26 -27.58
C SER A 34 -15.27 -8.98 -26.85
N SER A 35 -15.88 -8.03 -27.55
CA SER A 35 -16.22 -6.72 -27.00
C SER A 35 -17.29 -6.78 -25.90
N ILE A 36 -18.29 -7.67 -26.04
CA ILE A 36 -19.44 -7.75 -25.13
C ILE A 36 -19.21 -8.75 -23.99
N ILE A 37 -18.54 -9.87 -24.26
CA ILE A 37 -18.43 -10.97 -23.30
C ILE A 37 -17.03 -11.02 -22.71
N TYR A 38 -16.00 -11.15 -23.53
CA TYR A 38 -14.64 -11.41 -23.02
C TYR A 38 -14.02 -10.18 -22.35
N VAL A 39 -14.11 -8.99 -22.95
CA VAL A 39 -13.53 -7.76 -22.39
C VAL A 39 -14.13 -7.43 -21.01
N PRO A 40 -15.47 -7.38 -20.82
CA PRO A 40 -16.04 -7.09 -19.51
C PRO A 40 -15.73 -8.19 -18.49
N LEU A 41 -15.75 -9.47 -18.89
CA LEU A 41 -15.48 -10.59 -17.98
C LEU A 41 -14.04 -10.58 -17.47
N ILE A 42 -13.06 -10.34 -18.35
CA ILE A 42 -11.65 -10.22 -17.98
C ILE A 42 -11.46 -8.98 -17.09
N THR A 43 -12.10 -7.86 -17.44
CA THR A 43 -12.03 -6.62 -16.65
C THR A 43 -12.61 -6.81 -15.25
N LEU A 44 -13.70 -7.55 -15.11
CA LEU A 44 -14.26 -7.92 -13.80
C LEU A 44 -13.28 -8.77 -12.99
N GLY A 45 -12.61 -9.74 -13.61
CA GLY A 45 -11.57 -10.54 -12.97
C GLY A 45 -10.40 -9.68 -12.45
N PHE A 46 -9.88 -8.78 -13.28
CA PHE A 46 -8.85 -7.84 -12.87
C PHE A 46 -9.34 -6.85 -11.81
N SER A 47 -10.60 -6.42 -11.87
CA SER A 47 -11.19 -5.54 -10.86
C SER A 47 -11.26 -6.22 -9.50
N ALA A 48 -11.69 -7.49 -9.45
CA ALA A 48 -11.71 -8.26 -8.20
C ALA A 48 -10.31 -8.38 -7.58
N ILE A 49 -9.29 -8.67 -8.40
CA ILE A 49 -7.89 -8.75 -7.95
C ILE A 49 -7.40 -7.38 -7.45
N ALA A 50 -7.67 -6.31 -8.20
CA ALA A 50 -7.27 -4.96 -7.84
C ALA A 50 -7.95 -4.49 -6.53
N ILE A 51 -9.22 -4.80 -6.32
CA ILE A 51 -9.94 -4.46 -5.07
C ILE A 51 -9.34 -5.24 -3.89
N PHE A 52 -9.08 -6.54 -4.08
CA PHE A 52 -8.47 -7.38 -3.04
C PHE A 52 -7.08 -6.86 -2.63
N LEU A 53 -6.25 -6.48 -3.62
CA LEU A 53 -4.93 -5.93 -3.37
C LEU A 53 -4.98 -4.52 -2.77
N ASP A 54 -5.94 -3.66 -3.17
CA ASP A 54 -6.11 -2.31 -2.62
C ASP A 54 -6.36 -2.37 -1.11
N GLY A 55 -7.31 -3.19 -0.67
CA GLY A 55 -7.61 -3.37 0.75
C GLY A 55 -6.45 -3.97 1.55
N LYS A 56 -5.71 -4.91 0.96
CA LYS A 56 -4.53 -5.52 1.59
C LYS A 56 -3.38 -4.50 1.70
N LEU A 57 -3.16 -3.69 0.68
CA LEU A 57 -2.10 -2.69 0.63
C LEU A 57 -2.37 -1.56 1.63
N GLU A 58 -3.61 -1.08 1.71
CA GLU A 58 -4.03 -0.09 2.69
C GLU A 58 -3.83 -0.58 4.13
N SER A 59 -4.24 -1.83 4.41
CA SER A 59 -4.04 -2.47 5.72
C SER A 59 -2.56 -2.55 6.11
N LEU A 60 -1.69 -2.97 5.18
CA LEU A 60 -0.24 -3.07 5.42
C LEU A 60 0.41 -1.70 5.63
N LEU A 61 0.03 -0.69 4.85
CA LEU A 61 0.53 0.68 4.99
C LEU A 61 0.13 1.30 6.33
N ASN A 62 -1.11 1.09 6.77
CA ASN A 62 -1.58 1.56 8.06
C ASN A 62 -0.89 0.82 9.22
N ARG A 63 -0.72 -0.50 9.11
CA ARG A 63 0.01 -1.28 10.12
C ARG A 63 1.48 -0.86 10.23
N SER A 64 2.14 -0.57 9.11
CA SER A 64 3.51 -0.05 9.08
C SER A 64 3.62 1.31 9.78
N LEU A 65 2.66 2.21 9.55
CA LEU A 65 2.61 3.51 10.23
C LEU A 65 2.42 3.35 11.75
N ILE A 66 1.58 2.39 12.17
CA ILE A 66 1.35 2.05 13.57
C ILE A 66 2.64 1.49 14.20
N LEU A 67 3.33 0.55 13.55
CA LEU A 67 4.59 0.00 14.05
C LEU A 67 5.70 1.05 14.15
N THR A 68 5.78 1.96 13.18
CA THR A 68 6.75 3.07 13.22
C THR A 68 6.45 4.04 14.38
N ARG A 69 5.18 4.22 14.76
CA ARG A 69 4.79 4.99 15.95
C ARG A 69 5.14 4.30 17.26
N PHE A 70 5.22 2.97 17.29
CA PHE A 70 5.65 2.21 18.46
C PHE A 70 7.17 2.11 18.61
N THR A 71 7.95 2.70 17.69
CA THR A 71 9.37 2.96 17.94
C THR A 71 9.45 3.86 19.17
N VAL A 72 9.87 3.26 20.29
CA VAL A 72 9.92 3.86 21.63
C VAL A 72 10.48 5.28 21.54
N PRO A 73 9.85 6.30 22.15
CA PRO A 73 10.37 7.65 22.10
C PRO A 73 11.75 7.64 22.76
N ILE A 74 12.80 7.76 21.95
CA ILE A 74 14.22 7.72 22.34
C ILE A 74 14.50 8.69 23.52
N ALA A 75 13.69 9.73 23.68
CA ALA A 75 13.68 10.62 24.83
C ALA A 75 13.57 9.92 26.20
N ASN A 76 12.75 8.87 26.33
CA ASN A 76 12.62 8.12 27.59
C ASN A 76 13.86 7.23 27.87
N MET A 77 14.55 6.81 26.81
CA MET A 77 15.77 6.01 26.89
C MET A 77 16.94 6.87 27.37
N TYR A 78 17.06 8.10 26.85
CA TYR A 78 18.07 9.06 27.30
C TYR A 78 17.85 9.50 28.74
N LEU A 79 16.61 9.80 29.15
CA LEU A 79 16.29 10.17 30.55
C LEU A 79 16.59 9.04 31.54
N LYS A 80 16.37 7.79 31.14
CA LYS A 80 16.73 6.64 31.98
C LYS A 80 18.26 6.53 32.14
N ILE A 81 19.01 6.67 31.05
CA ILE A 81 20.48 6.62 31.09
C ILE A 81 21.07 7.76 31.93
N THR A 82 20.57 8.99 31.81
CA THR A 82 21.08 10.11 32.64
C THR A 82 20.71 9.97 34.11
N ASN A 83 19.54 9.43 34.46
CA ASN A 83 19.20 9.14 35.85
C ASN A 83 20.08 8.03 36.45
N ASP A 84 20.33 6.95 35.71
CA ASP A 84 21.21 5.87 36.19
C ASP A 84 22.66 6.36 36.37
N ILE A 85 23.17 7.21 35.47
CA ILE A 85 24.51 7.80 35.59
C ILE A 85 24.57 8.81 36.75
N GLY A 86 23.53 9.64 36.93
CA GLY A 86 23.45 10.62 38.02
C GLY A 86 23.40 9.96 39.40
N ILE A 87 22.65 8.86 39.54
CA ILE A 87 22.59 8.07 40.77
C ILE A 87 23.94 7.38 41.05
N SER A 88 24.65 6.89 40.03
CA SER A 88 25.98 6.30 40.23
C SER A 88 27.03 7.31 40.75
N LYS A 89 26.86 8.60 40.43
CA LYS A 89 27.77 9.67 40.88
C LYS A 89 27.41 10.25 42.25
N SER A 90 26.18 10.04 42.74
CA SER A 90 25.75 10.54 44.06
C SER A 90 25.91 9.51 45.20
N VAL A 91 26.39 8.30 44.91
CA VAL A 91 26.58 7.20 45.88
C VAL A 91 28.06 7.03 46.28
N ILE A 92 28.91 8.03 46.01
CA ILE A 92 30.31 8.08 46.46
C ILE A 92 30.48 9.26 47.43
#